data_AF-A0A924UU76-F1
#
_entry.id   AF-A0A924UU76-F1
#
_cell.length_a   1.000
_cell.length_b   1.000
_cell.length_c   1.000
_cell.angle_alpha   90.00
_cell.angle_beta   90.00
_cell.angle_gamma   90.00
#
_symmetry.space_group_name_H-M   'P 1'
#
loop_
_entity.id
_entity.type
_entity.pdbx_description
1 polymer ?
#
loop_
_entity_poly.entity_id
_entity_poly.type
_entity_poly.pdbx_seq_one_letter_code
_entity_poly.pdbx_strand_id
1 'polypeptide(L)'
;MIPHTKDVWAVDYMPIQTAGNNFVQFTYNPSYLQFKKWLPTISDVDKISATMGIAPLKTDIVLDGGNVVRSAHKAIMTDRIFGENPQYERKQLIKKLHELLQIDKLYFVPEQPGDFTGHSDGMVRFINEDKVVINDYSNEKDWFKRAFEIAIHNTGLDYEILPYSVEDNKTNTQANGDYINYLQMA
;
A
#
# COMPACT_ATOMS: atom_id res chain seq x y z
N MET A 1 22.12 3.43 5.03
CA MET A 1 21.36 2.51 5.92
C MET A 1 20.43 3.37 6.76
N ILE A 2 19.15 3.01 6.90
CA ILE A 2 18.19 3.76 7.73
C ILE A 2 18.58 3.55 9.21
N PRO A 3 18.87 4.61 9.97
CA PRO A 3 19.29 4.48 11.36
C PRO A 3 18.16 3.93 12.22
N HIS A 4 18.47 3.08 13.20
CA HIS A 4 17.50 2.48 14.15
C HIS A 4 16.40 1.59 13.55
N THR A 5 16.44 1.29 12.25
CA THR A 5 15.49 0.34 11.67
C THR A 5 15.65 -1.05 12.29
N LYS A 6 14.53 -1.72 12.50
CA LYS A 6 14.45 -3.13 12.90
C LYS A 6 14.09 -4.06 11.74
N ASP A 7 13.74 -3.49 10.59
CA ASP A 7 13.32 -4.25 9.40
C ASP A 7 13.74 -3.57 8.09
N VAL A 8 13.78 -4.34 7.01
CA VAL A 8 14.22 -3.89 5.69
C VAL A 8 13.10 -3.24 4.87
N TRP A 9 11.84 -3.43 5.26
CA TRP A 9 10.64 -2.97 4.55
C TRP A 9 10.34 -1.48 4.77
N ALA A 10 11.26 -0.61 4.32
CA ALA A 10 11.16 0.84 4.55
C ALA A 10 9.92 1.49 3.94
N VAL A 11 9.42 0.94 2.82
CA VAL A 11 8.20 1.41 2.15
C VAL A 11 7.00 1.32 3.09
N ASP A 12 6.95 0.32 3.96
CA ASP A 12 5.78 0.06 4.79
C ASP A 12 5.68 1.04 5.96
N TYR A 13 6.80 1.35 6.62
CA TYR A 13 6.79 2.07 7.89
C TYR A 13 7.26 3.53 7.80
N MET A 14 8.01 3.93 6.76
CA MET A 14 8.53 5.30 6.68
C MET A 14 7.42 6.30 6.34
N PRO A 15 7.56 7.58 6.78
CA PRO A 15 6.60 8.62 6.42
C PRO A 15 6.43 8.77 4.90
N ILE A 16 5.19 8.90 4.48
CA ILE A 16 4.77 9.08 3.10
C ILE A 16 4.94 10.56 2.72
N GLN A 17 5.86 10.87 1.82
CA GLN A 17 6.06 12.25 1.31
C GLN A 17 4.87 12.68 0.45
N THR A 18 4.17 13.76 0.75
CA THR A 18 3.03 14.27 -0.04
C THR A 18 3.48 15.39 -0.98
N ALA A 19 2.77 16.52 -1.08
CA ALA A 19 3.21 17.64 -1.92
C ALA A 19 4.43 18.36 -1.32
N GLY A 20 5.47 18.57 -2.14
CA GLY A 20 6.69 19.27 -1.74
C GLY A 20 7.50 18.48 -0.71
N ASN A 21 7.91 19.13 0.38
CA ASN A 21 8.65 18.51 1.48
C ASN A 21 7.75 18.16 2.69
N ASN A 22 6.45 17.97 2.45
CA ASN A 22 5.52 17.52 3.48
C ASN A 22 5.57 15.99 3.58
N PHE A 23 5.45 15.48 4.80
CA PHE A 23 5.42 14.04 5.07
C PHE A 23 4.26 13.74 6.01
N VAL A 24 3.58 12.62 5.80
CA VAL A 24 2.62 12.07 6.75
C VAL A 24 3.15 10.75 7.30
N GLN A 25 3.14 10.61 8.62
CA GLN A 25 3.48 9.37 9.29
C GLN A 25 2.21 8.71 9.81
N PHE A 26 1.84 7.61 9.17
CA PHE A 26 0.79 6.71 9.62
C PHE A 26 1.30 5.82 10.76
N THR A 27 0.37 5.22 11.49
CA THR A 27 0.70 4.27 12.55
C THR A 27 1.06 2.93 11.91
N TYR A 28 2.34 2.60 11.87
CA TYR A 28 2.80 1.29 11.41
C TYR A 28 2.53 0.24 12.49
N ASN A 29 1.38 -0.43 12.36
CA ASN A 29 0.94 -1.49 13.27
C ASN A 29 0.14 -2.57 12.52
N PRO A 30 0.69 -3.16 11.46
CA PRO A 30 -0.04 -4.10 10.62
C PRO A 30 -0.50 -5.33 11.40
N SER A 31 -1.69 -5.81 11.06
CA SER A 31 -2.30 -7.00 11.68
C SER A 31 -1.41 -8.26 11.57
N TYR A 32 -0.66 -8.40 10.47
CA TYR A 32 0.22 -9.56 10.22
C TYR A 32 1.51 -9.58 11.05
N LEU A 33 1.93 -8.47 11.66
CA LEU A 33 3.10 -8.43 12.55
C LEU A 33 2.77 -8.61 14.04
N GLN A 34 1.49 -8.80 14.39
CA GLN A 34 1.05 -8.88 15.79
C GLN A 34 1.40 -10.21 16.49
N PHE A 35 1.92 -11.19 15.76
CA PHE A 35 2.43 -12.44 16.35
C PHE A 35 3.73 -12.19 17.12
N LYS A 36 3.91 -12.86 18.28
CA LYS A 36 5.10 -12.73 19.15
C LYS A 36 6.44 -12.83 18.41
N LYS A 37 6.51 -13.63 17.35
CA LYS A 37 7.70 -13.80 16.52
C LYS A 37 8.07 -12.53 15.75
N TRP A 38 7.09 -11.75 15.31
CA TRP A 38 7.25 -10.62 14.40
C TRP A 38 7.20 -9.26 15.08
N LEU A 39 6.56 -9.15 16.26
CA LEU A 39 6.54 -7.91 17.06
C LEU A 39 7.92 -7.22 17.19
N PRO A 40 9.05 -7.93 17.36
CA PRO A 40 10.37 -7.29 17.44
C PRO A 40 10.82 -6.57 16.16
N THR A 41 10.22 -6.84 15.00
CA THR A 41 10.57 -6.19 13.71
C THR A 41 9.87 -4.85 13.51
N ILE A 42 8.87 -4.51 14.33
CA ILE A 42 8.19 -3.21 14.27
C ILE A 42 9.15 -2.11 14.71
N SER A 43 9.51 -1.26 13.75
CA SER A 43 10.45 -0.15 13.91
C SER A 43 9.84 1.03 14.66
N ASP A 44 10.66 1.74 15.43
CA ASP A 44 10.26 3.00 16.07
C ASP A 44 10.43 4.15 15.06
N VAL A 45 9.38 4.39 14.27
CA VAL A 45 9.40 5.36 13.16
C VAL A 45 9.66 6.78 13.65
N ASP A 46 9.23 7.13 14.86
CA ASP A 46 9.46 8.44 15.46
C ASP A 46 10.95 8.70 15.67
N LYS A 47 11.65 7.71 16.23
CA LYS A 47 13.10 7.79 16.43
C LYS A 47 13.85 7.83 15.11
N ILE A 48 13.42 7.06 14.11
CA ILE A 48 14.01 7.06 12.77
C ILE A 48 13.87 8.45 12.13
N SER A 49 12.65 8.97 12.07
CA SER A 49 12.32 10.27 11.49
C SER A 49 13.09 11.40 12.17
N ALA A 50 13.16 11.41 13.51
CA ALA A 50 13.92 12.40 14.26
C ALA A 50 15.42 12.38 13.93
N THR A 51 16.04 11.21 13.88
CA THR A 51 17.46 11.07 13.51
C THR A 51 17.73 11.49 12.07
N MET A 52 16.76 11.30 11.18
CA MET A 52 16.86 11.70 9.77
C MET A 52 16.47 13.16 9.51
N GLY A 53 16.02 13.90 10.53
CA GLY A 53 15.55 15.27 10.37
C GLY A 53 14.21 15.39 9.61
N ILE A 54 13.42 14.33 9.58
CA ILE A 54 12.08 14.31 8.98
C ILE A 54 11.08 14.71 10.06
N ALA A 55 10.28 15.74 9.78
CA ALA A 55 9.22 16.23 10.66
C ALA A 55 7.84 15.97 10.04
N PRO A 56 7.27 14.76 10.18
CA PRO A 56 6.02 14.41 9.55
C PRO A 56 4.80 14.88 10.35
N LEU A 57 3.69 15.12 9.66
CA LEU A 57 2.36 15.17 10.26
C LEU A 57 1.97 13.75 10.70
N LYS A 58 1.68 13.57 11.99
CA LYS A 58 1.33 12.25 12.54
C LYS A 58 -0.17 11.99 12.51
N THR A 59 -0.54 10.73 12.32
CA THR A 59 -1.93 10.25 12.43
C THR A 59 -1.98 8.89 13.13
N ASP A 60 -3.10 8.63 13.78
CA ASP A 60 -3.47 7.36 14.42
C ASP A 60 -4.11 6.36 13.44
N ILE A 61 -4.26 6.72 12.16
CA ILE A 61 -4.69 5.77 11.12
C ILE A 61 -3.60 4.72 10.95
N VAL A 62 -4.00 3.45 11.06
CA VAL A 62 -3.15 2.30 10.77
C VAL A 62 -3.10 2.12 9.25
N LEU A 63 -1.93 2.28 8.65
CA LEU A 63 -1.73 2.17 7.21
C LEU A 63 -0.26 1.93 6.91
N ASP A 64 -0.01 0.89 6.12
CA ASP A 64 1.31 0.59 5.57
C ASP A 64 1.51 1.29 4.23
N GLY A 65 2.71 1.81 3.98
CA GLY A 65 3.01 2.46 2.71
C GLY A 65 2.94 1.53 1.48
N GLY A 66 3.18 0.22 1.63
CA GLY A 66 2.94 -0.76 0.57
C GLY A 66 1.46 -0.85 0.15
N ASN A 67 0.54 -0.44 1.03
CA ASN A 67 -0.87 -0.28 0.68
C ASN A 67 -1.23 1.11 0.15
N VAL A 68 -0.27 1.94 -0.26
CA VAL A 68 -0.52 3.27 -0.83
C VAL A 68 0.16 3.42 -2.18
N VAL A 69 -0.52 2.97 -3.23
CA VAL A 69 -0.10 3.22 -4.61
C VAL A 69 -0.62 4.58 -5.04
N ARG A 70 0.27 5.50 -5.44
CA ARG A 70 -0.16 6.87 -5.77
C ARG A 70 0.46 7.43 -7.05
N SER A 71 -0.23 8.44 -7.58
CA SER A 71 0.29 9.45 -8.48
C SER A 71 0.39 10.80 -7.75
N ALA A 72 0.52 11.92 -8.48
CA ALA A 72 0.53 13.26 -7.90
C ALA A 72 -0.80 13.64 -7.24
N HIS A 73 -1.93 13.22 -7.82
CA HIS A 73 -3.27 13.62 -7.37
C HIS A 73 -4.23 12.47 -7.07
N LYS A 74 -3.79 11.22 -7.26
CA LYS A 74 -4.63 10.03 -7.08
C LYS A 74 -3.93 8.99 -6.21
N ALA A 75 -4.70 8.19 -5.49
CA ALA A 75 -4.20 7.00 -4.82
C ALA A 75 -5.15 5.81 -5.01
N ILE A 76 -4.58 4.62 -4.98
CA ILE A 76 -5.27 3.32 -4.97
C ILE A 76 -4.74 2.56 -3.76
N MET A 77 -5.65 1.96 -3.00
CA MET A 77 -5.32 1.08 -1.87
C MET A 77 -6.30 -0.09 -1.79
N THR A 78 -5.98 -1.12 -1.03
CA THR A 78 -6.90 -2.23 -0.79
C THR A 78 -7.96 -1.84 0.24
N ASP A 79 -9.08 -2.57 0.25
CA ASP A 79 -10.14 -2.42 1.25
C ASP A 79 -9.74 -2.87 2.67
N ARG A 80 -8.54 -3.44 2.85
CA ARG A 80 -7.93 -3.76 4.15
C ARG A 80 -7.91 -2.56 5.11
N ILE A 81 -7.72 -1.35 4.57
CA ILE A 81 -7.72 -0.10 5.35
C ILE A 81 -8.93 0.04 6.27
N PHE A 82 -10.10 -0.48 5.88
CA PHE A 82 -11.31 -0.43 6.71
C PHE A 82 -11.30 -1.46 7.83
N GLY A 83 -10.70 -2.63 7.60
CA GLY A 83 -10.58 -3.70 8.60
C GLY A 83 -9.56 -3.37 9.69
N GLU A 84 -8.48 -2.68 9.33
CA GLU A 84 -7.44 -2.25 10.27
C GLU A 84 -7.77 -0.97 11.03
N ASN A 85 -8.83 -0.25 10.60
CA ASN A 85 -9.28 0.99 11.22
C ASN A 85 -10.78 0.95 11.61
N PRO A 86 -11.24 -0.06 12.39
CA PRO A 86 -12.65 -0.23 12.72
C PRO A 86 -13.23 0.89 13.60
N GLN A 87 -12.37 1.69 14.25
CA GLN A 87 -12.76 2.85 15.04
C GLN A 87 -13.27 4.03 14.20
N TYR A 88 -12.99 4.03 12.90
CA TYR A 88 -13.40 5.09 11.99
C TYR A 88 -14.67 4.70 11.21
N GLU A 89 -15.60 5.65 11.08
CA GLU A 89 -16.65 5.52 10.07
C GLU A 89 -16.02 5.64 8.67
N ARG A 90 -16.51 4.85 7.70
CA ARG A 90 -15.89 4.73 6.38
C ARG A 90 -15.73 6.08 5.66
N LYS A 91 -16.77 6.91 5.61
CA LYS A 91 -16.69 8.22 4.94
C LYS A 91 -15.73 9.16 5.67
N GLN A 92 -15.71 9.13 7.01
CA GLN A 92 -14.75 9.89 7.80
C GLN A 92 -13.30 9.46 7.50
N LEU A 93 -13.04 8.16 7.41
CA LEU A 93 -11.71 7.62 7.09
C LEU A 93 -11.26 8.06 5.69
N ILE A 94 -12.13 7.89 4.70
CA ILE A 94 -11.89 8.32 3.32
C ILE A 94 -11.55 9.82 3.27
N LYS A 95 -12.34 10.65 3.96
CA LYS A 95 -12.09 12.11 4.02
C LYS A 95 -10.72 12.43 4.62
N LYS A 96 -10.36 11.79 5.74
CA LYS A 96 -9.04 11.96 6.37
C LYS A 96 -7.91 11.54 5.44
N LEU A 97 -8.05 10.42 4.73
CA LEU A 97 -7.03 9.95 3.78
C LEU A 97 -6.82 10.94 2.63
N HIS A 98 -7.89 11.53 2.10
CA HIS A 98 -7.78 12.62 1.11
C HIS A 98 -6.97 13.81 1.63
N GLU A 99 -7.30 14.30 2.83
CA GLU A 99 -6.65 15.45 3.45
C GLU A 99 -5.17 15.17 3.76
N LEU A 100 -4.89 14.00 4.34
CA LEU A 100 -3.54 13.61 4.73
C LEU A 100 -2.65 13.36 3.52
N LEU A 101 -3.12 12.59 2.54
CA LEU A 101 -2.33 12.27 1.34
C LEU A 101 -2.27 13.42 0.32
N GLN A 102 -3.11 14.45 0.49
CA GLN A 102 -3.21 15.60 -0.40
C GLN A 102 -3.57 15.20 -1.84
N ILE A 103 -4.60 14.35 -1.97
CA ILE A 103 -5.07 13.78 -3.24
C ILE A 103 -6.51 14.17 -3.56
N ASP A 104 -6.83 14.23 -4.85
CA ASP A 104 -8.17 14.54 -5.36
C ASP A 104 -9.04 13.30 -5.51
N LYS A 105 -8.43 12.14 -5.80
CA LYS A 105 -9.11 10.86 -6.02
C LYS A 105 -8.49 9.76 -5.19
N LEU A 106 -9.35 9.00 -4.51
CA LEU A 106 -8.98 7.81 -3.77
C LEU A 106 -9.84 6.64 -4.27
N TYR A 107 -9.20 5.57 -4.69
CA TYR A 107 -9.84 4.37 -5.19
C TYR A 107 -9.50 3.18 -4.30
N PHE A 108 -10.41 2.20 -4.28
CA PHE A 108 -10.25 0.96 -3.53
C PHE A 108 -10.35 -0.25 -4.44
N VAL A 109 -9.45 -1.20 -4.24
CA VAL A 109 -9.49 -2.54 -4.84
C VAL A 109 -9.68 -3.58 -3.73
N PRO A 110 -10.24 -4.77 -4.02
CA PRO A 110 -10.32 -5.82 -3.01
C PRO A 110 -8.91 -6.31 -2.62
N GLU A 111 -8.69 -6.62 -1.34
CA GLU A 111 -7.50 -7.35 -0.89
C GLU A 111 -7.35 -8.69 -1.64
N GLN A 112 -6.13 -8.99 -2.13
CA GLN A 112 -5.87 -10.25 -2.83
C GLN A 112 -5.99 -11.46 -1.89
N PRO A 113 -6.76 -12.50 -2.25
CA PRO A 113 -6.89 -13.69 -1.42
C PRO A 113 -5.56 -14.40 -1.18
N GLY A 114 -5.15 -14.51 0.08
CA GLY A 114 -3.95 -15.25 0.46
C GLY A 114 -2.67 -14.42 0.43
N ASP A 115 -2.74 -13.16 0.00
CA ASP A 115 -1.76 -12.15 0.36
C ASP A 115 -1.94 -11.79 1.83
N PHE A 116 -0.88 -11.93 2.62
CA PHE A 116 -0.95 -11.66 4.05
C PHE A 116 -0.67 -10.19 4.38
N THR A 117 -0.04 -9.43 3.48
CA THR A 117 0.23 -8.00 3.67
C THR A 117 -0.98 -7.15 3.28
N GLY A 118 -1.75 -7.60 2.29
CA GLY A 118 -2.92 -6.90 1.77
C GLY A 118 -2.53 -5.59 1.10
N HIS A 119 -1.35 -5.57 0.49
CA HIS A 119 -0.74 -4.38 -0.10
C HIS A 119 -1.19 -4.21 -1.54
N SER A 120 -1.39 -2.96 -1.96
CA SER A 120 -1.82 -2.64 -3.33
C SER A 120 -0.64 -2.51 -4.29
N ASP A 121 0.57 -2.29 -3.80
CA ASP A 121 1.78 -2.13 -4.61
C ASP A 121 2.25 -3.41 -5.31
N GLY A 122 1.80 -4.58 -4.83
CA GLY A 122 1.86 -5.89 -5.49
C GLY A 122 0.64 -6.23 -6.35
N MET A 123 -0.24 -5.26 -6.63
CA MET A 123 -1.48 -5.48 -7.41
C MET A 123 -1.64 -4.50 -8.57
N VAL A 124 -1.30 -3.23 -8.34
CA VAL A 124 -1.50 -2.12 -9.27
C VAL A 124 -0.41 -1.07 -9.09
N ARG A 125 0.04 -0.43 -10.17
CA ARG A 125 0.99 0.70 -10.10
C ARG A 125 0.65 1.77 -11.13
N PHE A 126 0.68 3.03 -10.71
CA PHE A 126 0.64 4.14 -11.66
C PHE A 126 1.92 4.15 -12.51
N ILE A 127 1.75 4.27 -13.82
CA ILE A 127 2.85 4.58 -14.74
C ILE A 127 2.80 6.05 -15.17
N ASN A 128 1.62 6.68 -15.11
CA ASN A 128 1.43 8.13 -15.13
C ASN A 128 0.08 8.47 -14.46
N GLU A 129 -0.37 9.72 -14.53
CA GLU A 129 -1.62 10.16 -13.90
C GLU A 129 -2.88 9.43 -14.38
N ASP A 130 -2.92 9.02 -15.64
CA ASP A 130 -4.14 8.53 -16.29
C ASP A 130 -4.07 7.03 -16.61
N LYS A 131 -2.94 6.38 -16.31
CA LYS A 131 -2.67 4.99 -16.66
C LYS A 131 -1.98 4.22 -15.54
N VAL A 132 -2.45 3.00 -15.33
CA VAL A 132 -1.87 2.02 -14.40
C VAL A 132 -1.37 0.77 -15.14
N VAL A 133 -0.51 0.02 -14.49
CA VAL A 133 -0.29 -1.40 -14.79
C VAL A 133 -0.95 -2.23 -13.70
N ILE A 134 -1.45 -3.41 -14.05
CA ILE A 134 -2.06 -4.38 -13.13
C ILE A 134 -1.52 -5.79 -13.40
N ASN A 135 -1.58 -6.66 -12.40
CA ASN A 135 -1.22 -8.07 -12.56
C ASN A 135 -2.25 -8.85 -13.40
N ASP A 136 -1.77 -9.84 -14.16
CA ASP A 136 -2.62 -10.82 -14.85
C ASP A 136 -3.21 -11.84 -13.86
N TYR A 137 -4.38 -11.52 -13.32
CA TYR A 137 -5.11 -12.41 -12.41
C TYR A 137 -5.91 -13.51 -13.13
N SER A 138 -5.52 -13.93 -14.33
CA SER A 138 -6.25 -14.98 -15.08
C SER A 138 -6.26 -16.35 -14.43
N ASN A 139 -5.30 -16.66 -13.56
CA ASN A 139 -5.27 -17.91 -12.79
C ASN A 139 -5.80 -17.75 -11.35
N GLU A 140 -6.16 -16.54 -10.94
CA GLU A 140 -6.78 -16.30 -9.64
C GLU A 140 -8.25 -16.76 -9.60
N LYS A 141 -8.83 -16.75 -8.39
CA LYS A 141 -10.25 -17.07 -8.22
C LYS A 141 -11.13 -16.13 -9.04
N ASP A 142 -12.02 -16.71 -9.86
CA ASP A 142 -12.96 -15.97 -10.74
C ASP A 142 -13.67 -14.80 -10.06
N TRP A 143 -14.13 -15.00 -8.82
CA TRP A 143 -14.85 -13.96 -8.09
C TRP A 143 -13.95 -12.75 -7.76
N PHE A 144 -12.68 -13.01 -7.43
CA PHE A 144 -11.70 -11.98 -7.11
C PHE A 144 -11.28 -11.24 -8.37
N LYS A 145 -10.91 -11.98 -9.42
CA LYS A 145 -10.57 -11.42 -10.73
C LYS A 145 -11.64 -10.43 -11.20
N ARG A 146 -12.91 -10.85 -11.19
CA ARG A 146 -14.03 -9.98 -11.59
C ARG A 146 -14.17 -8.76 -10.70
N ALA A 147 -14.06 -8.91 -9.38
CA ALA A 147 -14.17 -7.80 -8.44
C ALA A 147 -13.05 -6.77 -8.65
N PHE A 148 -11.82 -7.25 -8.85
CA PHE A 148 -10.66 -6.42 -9.13
C PHE A 148 -10.78 -5.70 -10.49
N GLU A 149 -11.13 -6.40 -11.56
CA GLU A 149 -11.33 -5.80 -12.89
C GLU A 149 -12.44 -4.73 -12.87
N ILE A 150 -13.55 -4.97 -12.17
CA ILE A 150 -14.61 -3.98 -11.98
C ILE A 150 -14.10 -2.76 -11.21
N ALA A 151 -13.32 -2.98 -10.15
CA ALA A 151 -12.73 -1.89 -9.36
C ALA A 151 -11.80 -1.02 -10.20
N ILE A 152 -10.91 -1.64 -10.98
CA ILE A 152 -10.00 -0.95 -11.92
C ILE A 152 -10.79 -0.21 -12.99
N HIS A 153 -11.77 -0.84 -13.63
CA HIS A 153 -12.62 -0.20 -14.63
C HIS A 153 -13.34 1.04 -14.08
N ASN A 154 -13.86 0.96 -12.84
CA ASN A 154 -14.57 2.06 -12.20
C ASN A 154 -13.67 3.24 -11.82
N THR A 155 -12.33 3.07 -11.84
CA THR A 155 -11.42 4.21 -11.66
C THR A 155 -11.46 5.19 -12.83
N GLY A 156 -11.80 4.70 -14.03
CA GLY A 156 -11.72 5.43 -15.30
C GLY A 156 -10.29 5.60 -15.84
N LEU A 157 -9.31 4.92 -15.24
CA LEU A 157 -7.92 4.92 -15.69
C LEU A 157 -7.72 3.91 -16.83
N ASP A 158 -6.84 4.24 -17.77
CA ASP A 158 -6.32 3.24 -18.71
C ASP A 158 -5.47 2.22 -17.94
N TYR A 159 -5.41 0.98 -18.42
CA TYR A 159 -4.55 -0.03 -17.81
C TYR A 159 -3.86 -0.94 -18.81
N GLU A 160 -2.67 -1.39 -18.45
CA GLU A 160 -1.94 -2.48 -19.10
C GLU A 160 -1.80 -3.66 -18.14
N ILE A 161 -1.84 -4.87 -18.69
CA ILE A 161 -1.69 -6.10 -17.92
C ILE A 161 -0.24 -6.56 -17.98
N LEU A 162 0.35 -6.82 -16.82
CA LEU A 162 1.66 -7.44 -16.67
C LEU A 162 1.52 -8.94 -16.39
N PRO A 163 2.43 -9.78 -16.90
CA PRO A 163 2.51 -11.18 -16.50
C PRO A 163 2.57 -11.30 -14.98
N TYR A 164 1.93 -12.33 -14.44
CA TYR A 164 1.90 -12.62 -13.01
C TYR A 164 2.04 -14.13 -12.82
N SER A 165 3.08 -14.57 -12.12
CA SER A 165 3.45 -15.99 -12.04
C SER A 165 3.88 -16.41 -10.63
N VAL A 166 3.13 -15.96 -9.62
CA VAL A 166 3.42 -16.28 -8.20
C VAL A 166 3.01 -17.71 -7.81
N GLU A 167 2.23 -18.39 -8.64
CA GLU A 167 1.69 -19.73 -8.36
C GLU A 167 2.78 -20.80 -8.24
N ASP A 168 3.93 -20.55 -8.87
CA ASP A 168 5.10 -21.42 -8.78
C ASP A 168 5.84 -21.31 -7.43
N ASN A 169 5.41 -20.39 -6.56
CA ASN A 169 6.01 -20.18 -5.25
C ASN A 169 5.64 -21.28 -4.27
N LYS A 170 6.65 -21.78 -3.54
CA LYS A 170 6.45 -22.80 -2.49
C LYS A 170 5.77 -22.25 -1.24
N THR A 171 5.88 -20.93 -1.03
CA THR A 171 5.32 -20.21 0.13
C THR A 171 4.82 -18.84 -0.32
N ASN A 172 3.85 -18.29 0.41
CA ASN A 172 3.34 -16.94 0.17
C ASN A 172 4.28 -15.85 0.73
N THR A 173 5.52 -16.18 1.10
CA THR A 173 6.45 -15.27 1.78
C THR A 173 7.55 -14.74 0.84
N GLN A 174 7.36 -14.86 -0.47
CA GLN A 174 8.29 -14.37 -1.49
C GLN A 174 7.51 -13.74 -2.65
N ALA A 175 8.12 -12.75 -3.30
CA ALA A 175 7.51 -12.00 -4.40
C ALA A 175 7.99 -12.47 -5.79
N ASN A 176 8.54 -13.68 -5.91
CA ASN A 176 8.97 -14.18 -7.21
C ASN A 176 7.76 -14.30 -8.15
N GLY A 177 7.88 -13.76 -9.36
CA GLY A 177 6.78 -13.72 -10.32
C GLY A 177 5.79 -12.56 -10.12
N ASP A 178 6.01 -11.70 -9.11
CA ASP A 178 5.26 -10.45 -8.93
C ASP A 178 6.04 -9.26 -9.51
N TYR A 179 6.02 -9.14 -10.84
CA TYR A 179 6.84 -8.18 -11.58
C TYR A 179 6.44 -6.72 -11.33
N ILE A 180 5.21 -6.49 -10.85
CA ILE A 180 4.69 -5.15 -10.59
C ILE A 180 5.34 -4.52 -9.35
N ASN A 181 5.99 -5.32 -8.50
CA ASN A 181 6.72 -4.88 -7.32
C ASN A 181 8.10 -4.29 -7.70
N TYR A 182 8.10 -3.27 -8.57
CA TYR A 182 9.29 -2.56 -9.01
C TYR A 182 9.44 -1.20 -8.28
N LEU A 183 10.65 -0.65 -8.27
CA LEU A 183 10.88 0.74 -7.86
C LEU A 183 10.95 1.65 -9.08
N GLN A 184 10.13 2.70 -9.10
CA GLN A 184 10.24 3.78 -10.09
C GLN A 184 11.05 4.93 -9.49
N MET A 185 12.06 5.39 -10.21
CA MET A 185 12.82 6.59 -9.85
C MET A 185 12.62 7.64 -10.95
N ALA A 186 12.31 8.87 -10.56
CA ALA A 186 12.13 10.02 -11.44
C ALA A 186 13.36 10.91 -11.45
#